data_AF-A0A177DUX1-F1
#
_entry.id   AF-A0A177DUX1-F1
#
_cell.length_a   1.000
_cell.length_b   1.000
_cell.length_c   1.000
_cell.angle_alpha   90.00
_cell.angle_beta   90.00
_cell.angle_gamma   90.00
#
_symmetry.space_group_name_H-M   'P 1'
#
loop_
_entity.id
_entity.type
_entity.pdbx_description
1 polymer ?
#
loop_
_entity_poly.entity_id
_entity_poly.type
_entity_poly.pdbx_seq_one_letter_code
_entity_poly.pdbx_strand_id
1 'polypeptide(L)'
;MASTARIVNTLPQEQDVPGSLRYVQNLGYNRRKTLVSGKKVQFVDPLGKSILSGKHVLEMPIALFKAVSGKHDLVVDGKIVVPEGISIAAAMRVVKLILELPFSKRVYQFQKFVVKNAQGQPIKDAEDPFQDLQLCCAADAFGMSSFTQGIFNSFFSRVNSTVPSKVIIDMITATHNPTGNKLFKQMAYTIAKKLYEKTFTTGDMFEEHYLPTNPRLSEAIYDFIAKFEERSIRDAAYQERVAKREVLAAKEAEHQRRNKEYNAMRAEVAQMTAEKAAQLSAAGESYRQKLREGKKNFTPLEASYAWKVTGKRVAASGSN
;
A
#
# COMPACT_ATOMS: atom_id res chain seq x y z
N MET A 1 1.36 -14.60 -36.38
CA MET A 1 0.05 -14.29 -35.78
C MET A 1 -0.01 -14.98 -34.42
N ALA A 2 0.25 -14.26 -33.34
CA ALA A 2 0.24 -14.81 -31.98
C ALA A 2 -1.04 -14.33 -31.29
N SER A 3 -1.88 -15.29 -30.88
CA SER A 3 -3.12 -15.05 -30.15
C SER A 3 -2.80 -14.67 -28.71
N THR A 4 -3.04 -13.41 -28.35
CA THR A 4 -3.00 -12.94 -26.97
C THR A 4 -4.24 -13.45 -26.25
N ALA A 5 -4.09 -14.57 -25.55
CA ALA A 5 -5.07 -15.06 -24.59
C ALA A 5 -5.27 -13.99 -23.51
N ARG A 6 -6.45 -13.35 -23.51
CA ARG A 6 -6.92 -12.53 -22.39
C ARG A 6 -7.07 -13.45 -21.19
N ILE A 7 -6.15 -13.33 -20.24
CA ILE A 7 -6.35 -13.84 -18.88
C ILE A 7 -7.49 -13.01 -18.28
N VAL A 8 -8.71 -13.53 -18.39
CA VAL A 8 -9.83 -13.04 -17.63
C VAL A 8 -9.60 -13.50 -16.19
N ASN A 9 -9.04 -12.61 -15.37
CA ASN A 9 -9.11 -12.73 -13.91
C ASN A 9 -10.59 -12.65 -13.52
N THR A 10 -11.32 -13.76 -13.66
CA THR A 10 -12.57 -13.96 -12.96
C THR A 10 -12.20 -14.24 -11.51
N LEU A 11 -12.16 -13.19 -10.69
CA LEU A 11 -12.35 -13.35 -9.25
C LEU A 11 -13.56 -14.28 -9.05
N PRO A 12 -13.50 -15.26 -8.13
CA PRO A 12 -14.65 -16.11 -7.85
C PRO A 12 -15.88 -15.23 -7.62
N GLN A 13 -17.04 -15.59 -8.19
CA GLN A 13 -18.29 -14.97 -7.79
C GLN A 13 -18.41 -15.14 -6.28
N GLU A 14 -18.19 -14.06 -5.52
CA GLU A 14 -18.59 -14.00 -4.12
C GLU A 14 -20.01 -14.55 -4.07
N GLN A 15 -20.17 -15.69 -3.40
CA GLN A 15 -21.47 -16.23 -3.08
C GLN A 15 -22.32 -15.09 -2.50
N ASP A 16 -23.58 -15.02 -2.90
CA ASP A 16 -24.58 -14.07 -2.40
C ASP A 16 -24.79 -14.26 -0.89
N VAL A 17 -23.84 -13.80 -0.06
CA VAL A 17 -23.94 -13.88 1.40
C VAL A 17 -24.97 -12.84 1.85
N PRO A 18 -26.03 -13.26 2.58
CA PRO A 18 -26.97 -12.32 3.20
C PRO A 18 -26.23 -11.28 4.04
N GLY A 19 -26.77 -10.06 4.09
CA GLY A 19 -26.18 -8.99 4.90
C GLY A 19 -25.38 -7.94 4.12
N SER A 20 -25.60 -7.84 2.80
CA SER A 20 -24.97 -6.81 1.97
C SER A 20 -25.95 -6.11 1.04
N LEU A 21 -25.62 -4.87 0.65
CA LEU A 21 -26.31 -4.13 -0.40
C LEU A 21 -26.44 -4.96 -1.69
N ARG A 22 -25.37 -5.67 -2.07
CA ARG A 22 -25.29 -6.49 -3.29
C ARG A 22 -26.26 -7.66 -3.24
N TYR A 23 -26.34 -8.35 -2.10
CA TYR A 23 -27.32 -9.41 -1.89
C TYR A 23 -28.76 -8.92 -2.13
N VAL A 24 -29.12 -7.77 -1.53
CA VAL A 24 -30.47 -7.20 -1.65
C VAL A 24 -30.76 -6.71 -3.08
N GLN A 25 -29.74 -6.22 -3.78
CA GLN A 25 -29.83 -5.91 -5.21
C GLN A 25 -30.16 -7.17 -6.04
N ASN A 26 -29.46 -8.27 -5.79
CA ASN A 26 -29.58 -9.53 -6.53
C ASN A 26 -30.91 -10.26 -6.30
N LEU A 27 -31.58 -10.06 -5.16
CA LEU A 27 -32.90 -10.63 -4.90
C LEU A 27 -33.97 -10.20 -5.93
N GLY A 28 -33.85 -9.00 -6.50
CA GLY A 28 -34.86 -8.44 -7.41
C GLY A 28 -36.15 -7.99 -6.71
N TYR A 29 -36.94 -7.17 -7.41
CA TYR A 29 -38.08 -6.43 -6.82
C TYR A 29 -39.13 -7.32 -6.15
N ASN A 30 -39.57 -8.39 -6.82
CA ASN A 30 -40.64 -9.24 -6.31
C ASN A 30 -40.21 -10.06 -5.07
N ARG A 31 -38.99 -10.59 -5.05
CA ARG A 31 -38.49 -11.33 -3.88
C ARG A 31 -38.22 -10.41 -2.70
N ARG A 32 -37.80 -9.16 -2.91
CA ARG A 32 -37.65 -8.23 -1.79
C ARG A 32 -38.96 -7.97 -1.06
N LYS A 33 -40.11 -7.95 -1.75
CA LYS A 33 -41.43 -7.79 -1.11
C LYS A 33 -41.78 -8.92 -0.15
N THR A 34 -41.24 -10.13 -0.34
CA THR A 34 -41.51 -11.23 0.61
C THR A 34 -40.75 -11.07 1.92
N LEU A 35 -39.70 -10.23 1.95
CA LEU A 35 -38.91 -9.95 3.16
C LEU A 35 -39.68 -9.16 4.21
N VAL A 36 -40.81 -8.52 3.86
CA VAL A 36 -41.60 -7.74 4.82
C VAL A 36 -42.62 -8.57 5.61
N SER A 37 -42.77 -9.85 5.28
CA SER A 37 -43.70 -10.76 5.93
C SER A 37 -43.08 -11.45 7.16
N GLY A 38 -43.93 -11.89 8.09
CA GLY A 38 -43.54 -12.74 9.22
C GLY A 38 -43.20 -11.99 10.51
N LYS A 39 -42.42 -12.67 11.37
CA LYS A 39 -42.03 -12.15 12.70
C LYS A 39 -41.17 -10.90 12.55
N LYS A 40 -41.40 -9.94 13.44
CA LYS A 40 -40.65 -8.69 13.53
C LYS A 40 -39.73 -8.68 14.72
N VAL A 41 -38.65 -7.90 14.60
CA VAL A 41 -37.76 -7.52 15.69
C VAL A 41 -38.03 -6.08 16.08
N GLN A 42 -37.99 -5.85 17.39
CA GLN A 42 -38.16 -4.54 18.00
C GLN A 42 -36.80 -3.89 18.24
N PHE A 43 -36.67 -2.60 17.94
CA PHE A 43 -35.50 -1.83 18.33
C PHE A 43 -35.73 -1.18 19.69
N VAL A 44 -34.76 -1.36 20.60
CA VAL A 44 -34.78 -0.79 21.94
C VAL A 44 -33.54 0.05 22.19
N ASP A 45 -33.66 1.07 23.04
CA ASP A 45 -32.52 1.88 23.49
C ASP A 45 -31.58 1.06 24.40
N PRO A 46 -30.41 1.59 24.79
CA PRO A 46 -29.50 0.89 25.70
C PRO A 46 -30.11 0.48 27.05
N LEU A 47 -31.19 1.15 27.48
CA LEU A 47 -31.91 0.85 28.73
C LEU A 47 -33.04 -0.19 28.52
N GLY A 48 -33.15 -0.75 27.31
CA GLY A 48 -34.19 -1.72 26.96
C GLY A 48 -35.56 -1.11 26.67
N LYS A 49 -35.68 0.22 26.57
CA LYS A 49 -36.95 0.88 26.25
C LYS A 49 -37.20 0.86 24.75
N SER A 50 -38.44 0.58 24.38
CA SER A 50 -38.92 0.62 22.99
C SER A 50 -38.61 1.96 22.32
N ILE A 51 -37.91 1.93 21.19
CA ILE A 51 -37.74 3.13 20.36
C ILE A 51 -39.04 3.35 19.58
N LEU A 52 -39.56 4.58 19.59
CA LEU A 52 -40.82 4.94 18.93
C LEU A 52 -40.56 5.73 17.65
N SER A 53 -41.25 5.38 16.57
CA SER A 53 -41.39 6.20 15.36
C SER A 53 -42.79 6.80 15.31
N GLY A 54 -42.94 8.00 15.85
CA GLY A 54 -44.25 8.61 16.07
C GLY A 54 -44.99 7.87 17.19
N LYS A 55 -46.19 7.34 16.91
CA LYS A 55 -46.99 6.58 17.87
C LYS A 55 -46.71 5.07 17.86
N HIS A 56 -45.85 4.59 16.97
CA HIS A 56 -45.61 3.16 16.76
C HIS A 56 -44.21 2.76 17.22
N VAL A 57 -44.08 1.54 17.74
CA VAL A 57 -42.78 0.93 18.04
C VAL A 57 -42.00 0.77 16.73
N LEU A 58 -40.71 1.10 16.79
CA LEU A 58 -39.80 0.88 15.67
C LEU A 58 -39.51 -0.62 15.55
N GLU A 59 -40.05 -1.23 14.50
CA GLU A 59 -39.93 -2.66 14.23
C GLU A 59 -39.44 -2.91 12.81
N MET A 60 -38.72 -4.03 12.62
CA MET A 60 -38.31 -4.52 11.30
C MET A 60 -38.62 -6.01 11.17
N PRO A 61 -39.12 -6.48 10.02
CA PRO A 61 -39.23 -7.91 9.74
C PRO A 61 -37.87 -8.62 9.86
N ILE A 62 -37.81 -9.77 10.54
CA ILE A 62 -36.55 -10.51 10.77
C ILE A 62 -35.89 -10.91 9.45
N ALA A 63 -36.69 -11.33 8.47
CA ALA A 63 -36.21 -11.71 7.15
C ALA A 63 -35.51 -10.53 6.45
N LEU A 64 -36.08 -9.32 6.56
CA LEU A 64 -35.47 -8.11 6.05
C LEU A 64 -34.16 -7.80 6.78
N PHE A 65 -34.15 -7.84 8.12
CA PHE A 65 -32.93 -7.60 8.90
C PHE A 65 -31.80 -8.56 8.51
N LYS A 66 -32.06 -9.86 8.42
CA LYS A 66 -31.08 -10.86 7.97
C LYS A 66 -30.63 -10.67 6.53
N ALA A 67 -31.47 -10.10 5.66
CA ALA A 67 -31.08 -9.80 4.29
C ALA A 67 -30.11 -8.61 4.21
N VAL A 68 -30.28 -7.59 5.06
CA VAL A 68 -29.53 -6.31 4.97
C VAL A 68 -28.35 -6.21 5.95
N SER A 69 -28.36 -6.97 7.05
CA SER A 69 -27.35 -6.91 8.10
C SER A 69 -26.39 -8.09 8.03
N GLY A 70 -25.08 -7.84 8.05
CA GLY A 70 -24.07 -8.87 8.27
C GLY A 70 -23.91 -9.33 9.73
N LYS A 71 -24.67 -8.76 10.68
CA LYS A 71 -24.62 -9.07 12.12
C LYS A 71 -25.94 -9.69 12.58
N HIS A 72 -26.18 -10.94 12.18
CA HIS A 72 -27.44 -11.64 12.44
C HIS A 72 -27.68 -11.97 13.91
N ASP A 73 -26.60 -12.03 14.69
CA ASP A 73 -26.53 -12.32 16.13
C ASP A 73 -27.07 -11.17 17.01
N LEU A 74 -27.26 -9.97 16.44
CA LEU A 74 -27.84 -8.83 17.15
C LEU A 74 -29.29 -9.05 17.59
N VAL A 75 -29.98 -10.05 17.03
CA VAL A 75 -31.35 -10.38 17.40
C VAL A 75 -31.34 -11.30 18.62
N VAL A 76 -31.69 -10.75 19.79
CA VAL A 76 -31.82 -11.48 21.05
C VAL A 76 -33.25 -11.33 21.55
N ASP A 77 -33.97 -12.44 21.75
CA ASP A 77 -35.36 -12.46 22.20
C ASP A 77 -36.31 -11.56 21.41
N GLY A 78 -36.11 -11.49 20.09
CA GLY A 78 -36.92 -10.64 19.20
C GLY A 78 -36.63 -9.14 19.33
N LYS A 79 -35.54 -8.76 19.99
CA LYS A 79 -35.11 -7.38 20.17
C LYS A 79 -33.72 -7.15 19.58
N ILE A 80 -33.48 -5.92 19.15
CA ILE A 80 -32.17 -5.40 18.79
C ILE A 80 -31.92 -4.19 19.68
N VAL A 81 -30.93 -4.30 20.54
CA VAL A 81 -30.49 -3.20 21.41
C VAL A 81 -29.60 -2.27 20.60
N VAL A 82 -29.93 -0.98 20.58
CA VAL A 82 -29.04 0.04 20.01
C VAL A 82 -27.84 0.20 20.94
N PRO A 83 -26.59 0.00 20.48
CA PRO A 83 -25.41 0.12 21.34
C PRO A 83 -25.27 1.53 21.92
N GLU A 84 -24.66 1.61 23.10
CA GLU A 84 -24.28 2.89 23.71
C GLU A 84 -23.39 3.71 22.77
N GLY A 85 -23.57 5.04 22.76
CA GLY A 85 -22.84 5.95 21.88
C GLY A 85 -23.37 6.01 20.44
N ILE A 86 -24.39 5.23 20.08
CA ILE A 86 -25.09 5.37 18.79
C ILE A 86 -26.29 6.29 18.96
N SER A 87 -26.39 7.30 18.10
CA SER A 87 -27.53 8.23 18.05
C SER A 87 -28.82 7.47 17.74
N ILE A 88 -29.81 7.53 18.64
CA ILE A 88 -31.13 6.92 18.45
C ILE A 88 -31.81 7.48 17.20
N ALA A 89 -31.68 8.78 16.94
CA ALA A 89 -32.23 9.40 15.73
C ALA A 89 -31.60 8.82 14.45
N ALA A 90 -30.28 8.60 14.46
CA ALA A 90 -29.59 7.97 13.34
C ALA A 90 -29.97 6.49 13.18
N ALA A 91 -30.09 5.75 14.28
CA ALA A 91 -30.57 4.37 14.28
C ALA A 91 -31.98 4.25 13.69
N MET A 92 -32.92 5.07 14.16
CA MET A 92 -34.27 5.17 13.61
C MET A 92 -34.25 5.45 12.11
N ARG A 93 -33.36 6.34 11.66
CA ARG A 93 -33.24 6.72 10.26
C ARG A 93 -32.73 5.58 9.39
N VAL A 94 -31.70 4.85 9.83
CA VAL A 94 -31.21 3.65 9.14
C VAL A 94 -32.36 2.66 8.97
N VAL A 95 -33.09 2.36 10.05
CA VAL A 95 -34.22 1.42 10.00
C VAL A 95 -35.30 1.86 9.02
N LYS A 96 -35.68 3.14 9.02
CA LYS A 96 -36.67 3.68 8.07
C LYS A 96 -36.24 3.53 6.62
N LEU A 97 -35.00 3.90 6.29
CA LEU A 97 -34.48 3.77 4.93
C LEU A 97 -34.43 2.31 4.48
N ILE A 98 -34.08 1.38 5.37
CA ILE A 98 -34.09 -0.05 5.08
C ILE A 98 -35.51 -0.57 4.83
N LEU A 99 -36.51 -0.11 5.60
CA LEU A 99 -37.91 -0.50 5.44
C LEU A 99 -38.51 -0.07 4.09
N GLU A 100 -37.92 0.93 3.42
CA GLU A 100 -38.32 1.39 2.08
C GLU A 100 -37.73 0.53 0.94
N LEU A 101 -36.63 -0.20 1.18
CA LEU A 101 -35.94 -0.98 0.14
C LEU A 101 -36.80 -2.07 -0.51
N PRO A 102 -37.66 -2.81 0.22
CA PRO A 102 -38.55 -3.80 -0.38
C PRO A 102 -39.51 -3.24 -1.42
N PHE A 103 -39.90 -1.98 -1.26
CA PHE A 103 -40.90 -1.31 -2.10
C PHE A 103 -40.27 -0.42 -3.17
N SER A 104 -38.97 -0.16 -3.06
CA SER A 104 -38.21 0.64 -4.00
C SER A 104 -37.92 -0.12 -5.30
N LYS A 105 -38.10 0.57 -6.44
CA LYS A 105 -37.80 0.02 -7.78
C LYS A 105 -36.32 -0.36 -7.91
N ARG A 106 -35.44 0.38 -7.24
CA ARG A 106 -33.99 0.17 -7.20
C ARG A 106 -33.51 0.10 -5.76
N VAL A 107 -32.47 -0.69 -5.51
CA VAL A 107 -31.76 -0.72 -4.23
C VAL A 107 -30.55 0.18 -4.35
N TYR A 108 -30.40 1.11 -3.40
CA TYR A 108 -29.43 2.19 -3.47
C TYR A 108 -28.61 2.29 -2.19
N GLN A 109 -27.42 2.88 -2.30
CA GLN A 109 -26.70 3.40 -1.15
C GLN A 109 -27.40 4.65 -0.63
N PHE A 110 -27.41 4.83 0.68
CA PHE A 110 -27.85 6.06 1.30
C PHE A 110 -26.96 7.20 0.82
N GLN A 111 -27.60 8.30 0.45
CA GLN A 111 -26.91 9.45 -0.11
C GLN A 111 -26.62 10.49 0.96
N LYS A 112 -25.64 11.36 0.67
CA LYS A 112 -25.26 12.50 1.50
C LYS A 112 -26.48 13.37 1.77
N PHE A 113 -26.74 13.68 3.03
CA PHE A 113 -27.84 14.57 3.39
C PHE A 113 -27.40 16.01 3.25
N VAL A 114 -27.93 16.67 2.22
CA VAL A 114 -27.73 18.10 2.03
C VAL A 114 -28.81 18.85 2.79
N VAL A 115 -28.42 19.67 3.78
CA VAL A 115 -29.38 20.57 4.45
C VAL A 115 -29.86 21.56 3.42
N LYS A 116 -31.18 21.66 3.28
CA LYS A 116 -31.84 22.60 2.38
C LYS A 116 -32.38 23.77 3.19
N ASN A 117 -32.30 24.98 2.66
CA ASN A 117 -32.96 26.16 3.23
C ASN A 117 -34.50 26.06 3.07
N ALA A 118 -35.23 27.04 3.61
CA ALA A 118 -36.69 27.11 3.50
C ALA A 118 -37.20 27.13 2.05
N GLN A 119 -36.32 27.49 1.09
CA GLN A 119 -36.57 27.53 -0.35
C GLN A 119 -36.18 26.22 -1.06
N GLY A 120 -35.81 25.18 -0.32
CA GLY A 120 -35.44 23.87 -0.86
C GLY A 120 -34.06 23.81 -1.54
N GLN A 121 -33.29 24.89 -1.46
CA GLN A 121 -31.94 24.97 -2.03
C GLN A 121 -30.91 24.42 -1.05
N PRO A 122 -29.93 23.65 -1.52
CA PRO A 122 -28.84 23.16 -0.68
C PRO A 122 -28.05 24.34 -0.07
N ILE A 123 -27.92 24.37 1.26
CA ILE A 123 -27.11 25.36 1.95
C ILE A 123 -25.65 24.96 1.75
N LYS A 124 -24.90 25.75 0.97
CA LYS A 124 -23.52 25.44 0.54
C LYS A 124 -22.55 25.22 1.70
N ASP A 125 -22.83 25.79 2.87
CA ASP A 125 -21.98 25.71 4.07
C ASP A 125 -22.62 24.93 5.24
N ALA A 126 -23.88 24.51 5.10
CA ALA A 126 -24.54 23.62 6.06
C ALA A 126 -24.64 22.21 5.47
N GLU A 127 -23.49 21.66 5.06
CA GLU A 127 -23.37 20.22 5.28
C GLU A 127 -23.59 20.04 6.78
N ASP A 128 -24.53 19.19 7.20
CA ASP A 128 -24.56 18.68 8.56
C ASP A 128 -23.85 17.32 8.53
N PRO A 129 -22.50 17.30 8.44
CA PRO A 129 -21.73 16.08 8.36
C PRO A 129 -21.91 15.23 9.62
N PHE A 130 -22.43 15.80 10.70
CA PHE A 130 -22.73 15.09 11.92
C PHE A 130 -23.81 14.04 11.67
N GLN A 131 -24.89 14.39 10.97
CA GLN A 131 -25.95 13.44 10.66
C GLN A 131 -25.47 12.31 9.76
N ASP A 132 -24.68 12.64 8.74
CA ASP A 132 -24.14 11.64 7.81
C ASP A 132 -23.14 10.71 8.50
N LEU A 133 -22.29 11.23 9.39
CA LEU A 133 -21.37 10.43 10.20
C LEU A 133 -22.13 9.55 11.20
N GLN A 134 -23.10 10.10 11.91
CA GLN A 134 -23.94 9.33 12.84
C GLN A 134 -24.72 8.23 12.11
N LEU A 135 -25.20 8.49 10.89
CA LEU A 135 -25.83 7.49 10.04
C LEU A 135 -24.87 6.35 9.69
N CYS A 136 -23.63 6.67 9.30
CA CYS A 136 -22.59 5.66 9.04
C CYS A 136 -22.32 4.80 10.29
N CYS A 137 -22.21 5.44 11.45
CA CYS A 137 -21.99 4.77 12.72
C CYS A 137 -23.16 3.84 13.09
N ALA A 138 -24.40 4.31 12.94
CA ALA A 138 -25.59 3.51 13.21
C ALA A 138 -25.73 2.33 12.23
N ALA A 139 -25.44 2.55 10.94
CA ALA A 139 -25.45 1.50 9.94
C ALA A 139 -24.40 0.42 10.25
N ASP A 140 -23.17 0.80 10.60
CA ASP A 140 -22.13 -0.14 11.00
C ASP A 140 -22.48 -0.91 12.29
N ALA A 141 -23.07 -0.22 13.27
CA ALA A 141 -23.55 -0.85 14.50
C ALA A 141 -24.51 -2.01 14.20
N PHE A 142 -25.42 -1.82 13.23
CA PHE A 142 -26.36 -2.85 12.78
C PHE A 142 -25.82 -3.78 11.69
N GLY A 143 -24.55 -3.69 11.30
CA GLY A 143 -23.97 -4.55 10.24
C GLY A 143 -24.44 -4.20 8.82
N MET A 144 -24.89 -2.97 8.60
CA MET A 144 -25.46 -2.46 7.35
C MET A 144 -24.54 -1.42 6.68
N SER A 145 -23.24 -1.44 6.96
CA SER A 145 -22.26 -0.45 6.50
C SER A 145 -22.18 -0.33 4.97
N SER A 146 -22.49 -1.39 4.22
CA SER A 146 -22.53 -1.36 2.75
C SER A 146 -23.53 -0.33 2.18
N PHE A 147 -24.58 0.02 2.93
CA PHE A 147 -25.56 1.03 2.52
C PHE A 147 -25.04 2.45 2.70
N THR A 148 -24.07 2.68 3.59
CA THR A 148 -23.49 4.01 3.86
C THR A 148 -22.05 4.15 3.36
N GLN A 149 -21.53 3.17 2.62
CA GLN A 149 -20.13 3.15 2.20
C GLN A 149 -19.74 4.39 1.37
N GLY A 150 -20.59 4.86 0.47
CA GLY A 150 -20.35 6.08 -0.31
C GLY A 150 -20.18 7.32 0.56
N ILE A 151 -21.02 7.47 1.59
CA ILE A 151 -20.93 8.56 2.57
C ILE A 151 -19.62 8.45 3.35
N PHE A 152 -19.31 7.25 3.88
CA PHE A 152 -18.09 7.01 4.64
C PHE A 152 -16.82 7.29 3.80
N ASN A 153 -16.78 6.85 2.55
CA ASN A 153 -15.65 7.10 1.65
C ASN A 153 -15.46 8.60 1.38
N SER A 154 -16.54 9.37 1.32
CA SER A 154 -16.47 10.83 1.20
C SER A 154 -15.80 11.47 2.42
N PHE A 155 -16.19 11.05 3.63
CA PHE A 155 -15.51 11.48 4.86
C PHE A 155 -14.05 11.07 4.89
N PHE A 156 -13.77 9.80 4.57
CA PHE A 156 -12.43 9.25 4.59
C PHE A 156 -11.50 10.01 3.62
N SER A 157 -11.98 10.29 2.41
CA SER A 157 -11.24 11.08 1.41
C SER A 157 -10.99 12.52 1.89
N ARG A 158 -11.96 13.14 2.55
CA ARG A 158 -11.83 14.51 3.10
C ARG A 158 -10.77 14.56 4.20
N VAL A 159 -10.83 13.66 5.19
CA VAL A 159 -9.85 13.63 6.29
C VAL A 159 -8.46 13.16 5.85
N ASN A 160 -8.34 12.53 4.68
CA ASN A 160 -7.06 12.09 4.13
C ASN A 160 -6.35 13.17 3.30
N SER A 161 -7.11 14.10 2.71
CA SER A 161 -6.56 15.11 1.80
C SER A 161 -6.27 16.44 2.49
N THR A 162 -7.13 16.88 3.41
CA THR A 162 -7.01 18.19 4.07
C THR A 162 -7.23 18.07 5.58
N VAL A 163 -6.69 19.03 6.33
CA VAL A 163 -7.03 19.16 7.75
C VAL A 163 -8.48 19.64 7.85
N PRO A 164 -9.37 18.90 8.51
CA PRO A 164 -10.77 19.33 8.66
C PRO A 164 -10.88 20.57 9.54
N SER A 165 -12.02 21.27 9.45
CA SER A 165 -12.30 22.39 10.37
C SER A 165 -12.49 21.89 11.80
N LYS A 166 -12.30 22.77 12.79
CA LYS A 166 -12.47 22.49 14.21
C LYS A 166 -13.77 21.71 14.53
N VAL A 167 -14.89 22.16 13.96
CA VAL A 167 -16.21 21.52 14.13
C VAL A 167 -16.20 20.04 13.72
N ILE A 168 -15.54 19.71 12.61
CA ILE A 168 -15.43 18.34 12.11
C ILE A 168 -14.51 17.51 13.01
N ILE A 169 -13.43 18.11 13.49
CA ILE A 169 -12.49 17.45 14.41
C ILE A 169 -13.20 17.11 15.73
N ASP A 170 -13.92 18.07 16.32
CA ASP A 170 -14.68 17.89 17.56
C ASP A 170 -15.74 16.78 17.40
N MET A 171 -16.47 16.80 16.28
CA MET A 171 -17.45 15.77 15.93
C MET A 171 -16.82 14.37 15.85
N ILE A 172 -15.72 14.22 15.10
CA ILE A 172 -15.08 12.91 14.91
C ILE A 172 -14.51 12.43 16.25
N THR A 173 -13.95 13.34 17.04
CA THR A 173 -13.35 13.01 18.34
C THR A 173 -14.40 12.61 19.38
N ALA A 174 -15.60 13.19 19.33
CA ALA A 174 -16.72 12.80 20.18
C ALA A 174 -17.30 11.41 19.82
N THR A 175 -16.88 10.81 18.70
CA THR A 175 -17.39 9.51 18.26
C THR A 175 -16.52 8.37 18.80
N HIS A 176 -17.13 7.43 19.53
CA HIS A 176 -16.44 6.33 20.23
C HIS A 176 -16.82 4.93 19.73
N ASN A 177 -17.22 4.79 18.46
CA ASN A 177 -17.55 3.51 17.83
C ASN A 177 -16.49 3.11 16.78
N PRO A 178 -16.49 1.85 16.29
CA PRO A 178 -15.48 1.38 15.33
C PRO A 178 -15.34 2.23 14.06
N THR A 179 -16.46 2.68 13.47
CA THR A 179 -16.48 3.55 12.29
C THR A 179 -15.87 4.91 12.57
N GLY A 180 -16.29 5.56 13.66
CA GLY A 180 -15.74 6.83 14.12
C GLY A 180 -14.26 6.73 14.45
N ASN A 181 -13.83 5.65 15.11
CA ASN A 181 -12.43 5.40 15.45
C ASN A 181 -11.53 5.24 14.22
N LYS A 182 -12.04 4.64 13.13
CA LYS A 182 -11.30 4.58 11.85
C LYS A 182 -11.08 5.98 11.28
N LEU A 183 -12.12 6.82 11.25
CA LEU A 183 -12.01 8.21 10.78
C LEU A 183 -11.12 9.05 11.70
N PHE A 184 -11.25 8.89 13.01
CA PHE A 184 -10.43 9.55 14.01
C PHE A 184 -8.94 9.24 13.80
N LYS A 185 -8.58 7.96 13.66
CA LYS A 185 -7.18 7.57 13.40
C LYS A 185 -6.65 8.15 12.10
N GLN A 186 -7.44 8.13 11.03
CA GLN A 186 -7.02 8.70 9.75
C GLN A 186 -6.85 10.22 9.83
N MET A 187 -7.78 10.90 10.49
CA MET A 187 -7.71 12.34 10.72
C MET A 187 -6.48 12.72 11.55
N ALA A 188 -6.25 12.03 12.68
CA ALA A 188 -5.09 12.25 13.53
C ALA A 188 -3.78 12.01 12.78
N TYR A 189 -3.71 10.94 11.96
CA TYR A 189 -2.57 10.68 11.08
C TYR A 189 -2.31 11.83 10.11
N THR A 190 -3.34 12.33 9.42
CA THR A 190 -3.20 13.42 8.45
C THR A 190 -2.73 14.72 9.11
N ILE A 191 -3.29 15.05 10.29
CA ILE A 191 -2.89 16.23 11.06
C ILE A 191 -1.44 16.09 11.52
N ALA A 192 -1.09 14.96 12.14
CA ALA A 192 0.27 14.66 12.60
C ALA A 192 1.28 14.74 11.46
N LYS A 193 0.95 14.18 10.28
CA LYS A 193 1.81 14.23 9.10
C LYS A 193 2.07 15.67 8.67
N LYS A 194 1.02 16.51 8.60
CA LYS A 194 1.15 17.91 8.20
C LYS A 194 1.89 18.77 9.21
N LEU A 195 1.74 18.49 10.50
CA LEU A 195 2.54 19.12 11.57
C LEU A 195 4.01 18.73 11.44
N TYR A 196 4.31 17.43 11.35
CA TYR A 196 5.67 16.91 11.18
C TYR A 196 6.38 17.48 9.94
N GLU A 197 5.66 17.56 8.81
CA GLU A 197 6.19 18.11 7.56
C GLU A 197 6.19 19.65 7.52
N LYS A 198 5.71 20.33 8.58
CA LYS A 198 5.54 21.80 8.65
C LYS A 198 4.71 22.37 7.49
N THR A 199 3.75 21.60 6.99
CA THR A 199 2.84 21.99 5.90
C THR A 199 1.46 22.42 6.39
N PHE A 200 1.28 22.50 7.71
CA PHE A 200 0.02 22.95 8.31
C PHE A 200 0.02 24.46 8.49
N THR A 201 -0.82 25.16 7.70
CA THR A 201 -0.83 26.64 7.59
C THR A 201 -1.02 27.39 8.92
N THR A 202 -1.62 26.75 9.93
CA THR A 202 -1.82 27.30 11.28
C THR A 202 -1.38 26.30 12.36
N GLY A 203 -0.27 25.61 12.12
CA GLY A 203 0.28 24.58 13.02
C GLY A 203 0.46 25.07 14.45
N ASP A 204 1.23 26.14 14.64
CA ASP A 204 1.59 26.66 15.98
C ASP A 204 0.33 27.05 16.79
N MET A 205 -0.59 27.80 16.19
CA MET A 205 -1.86 28.17 16.84
C MET A 205 -2.73 26.95 17.18
N PHE A 206 -2.67 25.90 16.35
CA PHE A 206 -3.42 24.67 16.60
C PHE A 206 -2.81 23.84 17.72
N GLU A 207 -1.48 23.72 17.75
CA GLU A 207 -0.73 23.02 18.80
C GLU A 207 -0.86 23.74 20.15
N GLU A 208 -0.72 25.06 20.17
CA GLU A 208 -0.73 25.85 21.42
C GLU A 208 -2.13 26.05 22.01
N HIS A 209 -3.16 26.22 21.17
CA HIS A 209 -4.49 26.60 21.66
C HIS A 209 -5.56 25.53 21.53
N TYR A 210 -5.47 24.63 20.54
CA TYR A 210 -6.53 23.66 20.29
C TYR A 210 -6.20 22.26 20.83
N LEU A 211 -5.00 21.74 20.61
CA LEU A 211 -4.62 20.41 21.13
C LEU A 211 -4.81 20.25 22.65
N PRO A 212 -4.50 21.24 23.51
CA PRO A 212 -4.73 21.12 24.95
C PRO A 212 -6.21 20.95 25.31
N THR A 213 -7.12 21.42 24.46
CA THR A 213 -8.57 21.27 24.67
C THR A 213 -9.10 19.88 24.28
N ASN A 214 -8.27 19.06 23.61
CA ASN A 214 -8.65 17.74 23.13
C ASN A 214 -7.54 16.71 23.40
N PRO A 215 -7.43 16.19 24.64
CA PRO A 215 -6.36 15.28 25.05
C PRO A 215 -6.25 14.01 24.21
N ARG A 216 -7.40 13.42 23.84
CA ARG A 216 -7.47 12.21 23.01
C ARG A 216 -6.83 12.44 21.64
N LEU A 217 -7.10 13.58 21.02
CA LEU A 217 -6.52 13.94 19.73
C LEU A 217 -5.03 14.26 19.86
N SER A 218 -4.65 14.99 20.91
CA SER A 218 -3.26 15.35 21.21
C SER A 218 -2.39 14.09 21.35
N GLU A 219 -2.80 13.14 22.19
CA GLU A 219 -2.11 11.86 22.37
C GLU A 219 -1.94 11.11 21.04
N ALA A 220 -3.02 10.98 20.27
CA ALA A 220 -2.96 10.28 18.99
C ALA A 220 -2.05 10.96 17.96
N ILE A 221 -1.98 12.29 17.95
CA ILE A 221 -1.10 13.05 17.06
C ILE A 221 0.36 12.83 17.44
N TYR A 222 0.71 12.98 18.72
CA TYR A 222 2.08 12.80 19.18
C TYR A 222 2.57 11.36 19.00
N ASP A 223 1.68 10.37 19.18
CA ASP A 223 1.96 8.97 18.84
C ASP A 223 2.33 8.78 17.36
N PHE A 224 1.66 9.48 16.45
CA PHE A 224 1.98 9.41 15.02
C PHE A 224 3.27 10.16 14.70
N ILE A 225 3.52 11.32 15.31
CA ILE A 225 4.76 12.07 15.14
C ILE A 225 5.96 11.22 15.57
N ALA A 226 5.90 10.59 16.74
CA ALA A 226 6.96 9.70 17.21
C ALA A 226 7.22 8.53 16.22
N LYS A 227 6.16 7.98 15.61
CA LYS A 227 6.29 6.94 14.56
C LYS A 227 6.91 7.47 13.28
N PHE A 228 6.67 8.74 12.91
CA PHE A 228 7.31 9.37 11.75
C PHE A 228 8.81 9.59 11.99
N GLU A 229 9.19 10.04 13.18
CA GLU A 229 10.59 10.20 13.59
C GLU A 229 11.33 8.86 13.58
N GLU A 230 10.75 7.83 14.20
CA GLU A 230 11.34 6.49 14.23
C GLU A 230 11.49 5.90 12.82
N ARG A 231 10.51 6.14 11.94
CA ARG A 231 10.60 5.73 10.53
C ARG A 231 11.69 6.51 9.80
N SER A 232 11.80 7.82 10.01
CA SER A 232 12.82 8.65 9.37
C SER A 232 14.25 8.20 9.72
N ILE A 233 14.49 7.86 10.99
CA ILE A 233 15.78 7.31 11.45
C ILE A 233 16.06 5.96 10.78
N ARG A 234 15.07 5.07 10.73
CA ARG A 234 15.20 3.75 10.08
C ARG A 234 15.48 3.86 8.59
N ASP A 235 14.79 4.76 7.90
CA ASP A 235 14.97 5.00 6.48
C ASP A 235 16.35 5.59 6.18
N ALA A 236 16.81 6.56 6.99
CA ALA A 236 18.17 7.10 6.89
C ALA A 236 19.25 6.02 7.07
N ALA A 237 19.12 5.17 8.10
CA ALA A 237 20.04 4.06 8.35
C ALA A 237 19.98 2.97 7.25
N TYR A 238 18.83 2.79 6.60
CA TYR A 238 18.72 1.92 5.44
C TYR A 238 19.44 2.50 4.23
N GLN A 239 19.21 3.78 3.92
CA GLN A 239 19.87 4.48 2.80
C GLN A 239 21.40 4.49 2.97
N GLU A 240 21.91 4.73 4.18
CA GLU A 240 23.34 4.67 4.46
C GLU A 240 23.93 3.28 4.20
N ARG A 241 23.21 2.21 4.57
CA ARG A 241 23.63 0.82 4.30
C ARG A 241 23.63 0.50 2.81
N VAL A 242 22.63 0.97 2.06
CA VAL A 242 22.58 0.81 0.60
C VAL A 242 23.75 1.54 -0.06
N ALA A 243 23.97 2.80 0.30
CA ALA A 243 25.09 3.59 -0.23
C ALA A 243 26.45 2.94 0.06
N LYS A 244 26.66 2.40 1.28
CA LYS A 244 27.89 1.66 1.63
C LYS A 244 28.07 0.40 0.79
N ARG A 245 26.99 -0.35 0.52
CA ARG A 245 27.04 -1.55 -0.33
C ARG A 245 27.38 -1.20 -1.78
N GLU A 246 26.81 -0.13 -2.32
CA GLU A 246 27.11 0.32 -3.68
C GLU A 246 28.58 0.75 -3.83
N VAL A 247 29.12 1.49 -2.86
CA VAL A 247 30.54 1.88 -2.84
C VAL A 247 31.46 0.66 -2.75
N LEU A 248 31.15 -0.32 -1.90
CA LEU A 248 31.93 -1.55 -1.78
C LEU A 248 31.87 -2.38 -3.07
N ALA A 249 30.68 -2.56 -3.64
CA ALA A 249 30.50 -3.26 -4.91
C ALA A 249 31.27 -2.59 -6.05
N ALA A 250 31.30 -1.25 -6.10
CA ALA A 250 32.08 -0.50 -7.08
C ALA A 250 33.59 -0.73 -6.90
N LYS A 251 34.10 -0.72 -5.65
CA LYS A 251 35.50 -1.00 -5.35
C LYS A 251 35.90 -2.43 -5.71
N GLU A 252 35.06 -3.40 -5.40
CA GLU A 252 35.29 -4.81 -5.76
C GLU A 252 35.29 -5.01 -7.27
N ALA A 253 34.36 -4.37 -7.99
CA ALA A 253 34.31 -4.43 -9.45
C ALA A 253 35.58 -3.82 -10.08
N GLU A 254 36.07 -2.68 -9.55
CA GLU A 254 37.32 -2.08 -10.02
C GLU A 254 38.53 -2.97 -9.73
N HIS A 255 38.62 -3.54 -8.52
CA HIS A 255 39.69 -4.46 -8.15
C HIS A 255 39.68 -5.71 -9.03
N GLN A 256 38.50 -6.28 -9.30
CA GLN A 256 38.37 -7.41 -10.22
C GLN A 256 38.79 -7.03 -11.64
N ARG A 257 38.47 -5.81 -12.12
CA ARG A 257 38.91 -5.33 -13.44
C ARG A 257 40.44 -5.23 -13.51
N ARG A 258 41.07 -4.59 -12.53
CA ARG A 258 42.54 -4.47 -12.45
C ARG A 258 43.22 -5.85 -12.37
N ASN A 259 42.65 -6.78 -11.61
CA ASN A 259 43.19 -8.15 -11.53
C ASN A 259 43.06 -8.90 -12.86
N LYS A 260 41.95 -8.73 -13.60
CA LYS A 260 41.81 -9.31 -14.94
C LYS A 260 42.83 -8.72 -15.91
N GLU A 261 43.02 -7.39 -15.90
CA GLU A 261 44.03 -6.70 -16.72
C GLU A 261 45.45 -7.19 -16.40
N TYR A 262 45.81 -7.28 -15.12
CA TYR A 262 47.11 -7.78 -14.68
C TYR A 262 47.35 -9.25 -15.09
N ASN A 263 46.35 -10.11 -14.91
CA ASN A 263 46.46 -11.52 -15.29
C ASN A 263 46.55 -11.70 -16.82
N ALA A 264 45.83 -10.89 -17.60
CA ALA A 264 45.93 -10.89 -19.05
C ALA A 264 47.33 -10.48 -19.52
N MET A 265 47.87 -9.38 -18.97
CA MET A 265 49.23 -8.92 -19.28
C MET A 265 50.27 -9.98 -18.89
N ARG A 266 50.13 -10.61 -17.72
CA ARG A 266 51.04 -11.67 -17.28
C ARG A 266 50.99 -12.90 -18.21
N ALA A 267 49.81 -13.27 -18.67
CA ALA A 267 49.63 -14.38 -19.62
C ALA A 267 50.26 -14.07 -20.98
N GLU A 268 50.12 -12.84 -21.49
CA GLU A 268 50.74 -12.39 -22.74
C GLU A 268 52.27 -12.39 -22.64
N VAL A 269 52.83 -11.90 -21.53
CA VAL A 269 54.29 -11.97 -21.28
C VAL A 269 54.76 -13.42 -21.19
N ALA A 270 54.01 -14.31 -20.54
CA ALA A 270 54.32 -15.73 -20.46
C ALA A 270 54.28 -16.40 -21.86
N GLN A 271 53.32 -16.06 -22.71
CA GLN A 271 53.25 -16.55 -24.09
C GLN A 271 54.43 -16.05 -24.92
N MET A 272 54.70 -14.73 -24.91
CA MET A 272 55.84 -14.18 -25.65
C MET A 272 57.19 -14.75 -25.20
N THR A 273 57.36 -15.03 -23.91
CA THR A 273 58.58 -15.67 -23.39
C THR A 273 58.68 -17.14 -23.81
N ALA A 274 57.57 -17.88 -23.77
CA ALA A 274 57.51 -19.26 -24.26
C ALA A 274 57.79 -19.35 -25.78
N GLU A 275 57.22 -18.45 -26.59
CA GLU A 275 57.49 -18.38 -28.03
C GLU A 275 58.96 -18.07 -28.32
N LYS A 276 59.55 -17.09 -27.63
CA LYS A 276 60.98 -16.78 -27.77
C LYS A 276 61.86 -17.97 -27.36
N ALA A 277 61.48 -18.69 -26.30
CA ALA A 277 62.20 -19.88 -25.87
C ALA A 277 62.10 -21.02 -26.90
N ALA A 278 60.91 -21.24 -27.48
CA ALA A 278 60.69 -22.24 -28.53
C ALA A 278 61.48 -21.91 -29.81
N GLN A 279 61.45 -20.65 -30.25
CA GLN A 279 62.24 -20.17 -31.39
C GLN A 279 63.76 -20.36 -31.15
N LEU A 280 64.23 -20.06 -29.94
CA LEU A 280 65.62 -20.25 -29.55
C LEU A 280 66.02 -21.74 -29.52
N SER A 281 65.12 -22.62 -29.05
CA SER A 281 65.35 -24.07 -29.05
C SER A 281 65.42 -24.64 -30.47
N ALA A 282 64.47 -24.27 -31.34
CA ALA A 282 64.46 -24.68 -32.75
C ALA A 282 65.71 -24.18 -33.49
N ALA A 283 66.13 -22.94 -33.24
CA ALA A 283 67.40 -22.40 -33.76
C ALA A 283 68.61 -23.21 -33.25
N GLY A 284 68.59 -23.66 -31.99
CA GLY A 284 69.63 -24.51 -31.43
C GLY A 284 69.70 -25.92 -32.04
N GLU A 285 68.56 -26.51 -32.39
CA GLU A 285 68.50 -27.78 -33.12
C GLU A 285 69.03 -27.64 -34.54
N SER A 286 68.57 -26.62 -35.28
CA SER A 286 69.07 -26.31 -36.63
C SER A 286 70.57 -26.02 -36.64
N TYR A 287 71.07 -25.24 -35.69
CA TYR A 287 72.51 -24.96 -35.53
C TYR A 287 73.33 -26.24 -35.34
N ARG A 288 72.89 -27.14 -34.44
CA ARG A 288 73.55 -28.42 -34.18
C ARG A 288 73.53 -29.35 -35.39
N GLN A 289 72.43 -29.36 -36.14
CA GLN A 289 72.31 -30.14 -37.36
C GLN A 289 73.23 -29.61 -38.46
N LYS A 290 73.26 -28.29 -38.70
CA LYS A 290 74.17 -27.66 -39.68
C LYS A 290 75.65 -27.91 -39.35
N LEU A 291 76.01 -27.90 -38.07
CA LEU A 291 77.35 -28.27 -37.61
C LEU A 291 77.71 -29.71 -37.94
N ARG A 292 76.80 -30.67 -37.72
CA ARG A 292 77.00 -32.09 -38.08
C ARG A 292 77.16 -32.29 -39.58
N GLU A 293 76.42 -31.52 -40.38
CA GLU A 293 76.46 -31.55 -41.84
C GLU A 293 77.60 -30.70 -42.45
N GLY A 294 78.42 -30.02 -41.63
CA GLY A 294 79.55 -29.20 -42.09
C GLY A 294 79.16 -27.86 -42.77
N LYS A 295 77.90 -27.44 -42.66
CA LYS A 295 77.37 -26.21 -43.28
C LYS A 295 77.72 -24.96 -42.44
N LYS A 296 78.06 -23.86 -43.10
CA LYS A 296 78.48 -22.58 -42.46
C LYS A 296 77.50 -21.40 -42.64
N ASN A 297 76.34 -21.63 -43.27
CA ASN A 297 75.31 -20.63 -43.52
C ASN A 297 74.28 -20.58 -42.37
N PHE A 298 74.61 -19.84 -41.31
CA PHE A 298 73.75 -19.72 -40.13
C PHE A 298 72.75 -18.58 -40.24
N THR A 299 71.52 -18.77 -39.76
CA THR A 299 70.55 -17.66 -39.67
C THR A 299 70.90 -16.71 -38.52
N PRO A 300 70.40 -15.46 -38.49
CA PRO A 300 70.63 -14.53 -37.38
C PRO A 300 70.23 -15.11 -36.00
N LEU A 301 69.17 -15.90 -35.93
CA LEU A 301 68.73 -16.58 -34.71
C LEU A 301 69.66 -17.72 -34.29
N GLU A 302 70.18 -18.51 -35.23
CA GLU A 302 71.19 -19.56 -34.97
C GLU A 302 72.52 -18.96 -34.52
N ALA A 303 72.94 -17.83 -35.10
CA ALA A 303 74.13 -17.11 -34.68
C ALA A 303 73.98 -16.52 -33.27
N SER A 304 72.80 -15.97 -32.96
CA SER A 304 72.46 -15.50 -31.61
C SER A 304 72.45 -16.64 -30.59
N TYR A 305 71.91 -17.82 -30.95
CA TYR A 305 71.95 -19.02 -30.12
C TYR A 305 73.39 -19.48 -29.84
N ALA A 306 74.22 -19.59 -30.89
CA ALA A 306 75.61 -20.01 -30.77
C ALA A 306 76.40 -19.09 -29.82
N TRP A 307 76.21 -17.77 -29.94
CA TRP A 307 76.81 -16.81 -29.03
C TRP A 307 76.30 -16.96 -27.60
N LYS A 308 74.98 -17.05 -27.40
CA LYS A 308 74.37 -17.11 -26.05
C LYS A 308 74.65 -18.40 -25.29
N VAL A 309 74.66 -19.55 -25.98
CA VAL A 309 74.74 -20.87 -25.33
C VAL A 309 76.14 -21.47 -25.37
N THR A 310 76.91 -21.21 -26.44
CA THR A 310 78.25 -21.82 -26.62
C THR A 310 79.38 -20.80 -26.56
N GLY A 311 79.08 -19.51 -26.49
CA GLY A 311 80.08 -18.42 -26.49
C GLY A 311 80.80 -18.21 -27.83
N LYS A 312 80.41 -18.90 -28.90
CA LYS A 312 81.08 -18.84 -30.20
C LYS A 312 80.38 -17.84 -31.12
N ARG A 313 81.14 -16.92 -31.72
CA ARG A 313 80.64 -16.05 -32.78
C ARG A 313 80.70 -16.77 -34.12
N VAL A 314 79.56 -16.84 -34.81
CA VAL A 314 79.45 -17.40 -36.17
C VAL A 314 78.80 -16.35 -37.08
N ALA A 315 79.24 -16.28 -38.33
CA ALA A 315 78.68 -15.33 -39.30
C ALA A 315 77.25 -15.72 -39.68
N ALA A 316 76.32 -14.76 -39.65
CA ALA A 316 74.96 -14.97 -40.11
C ALA A 316 74.90 -14.77 -41.64
N SER A 317 74.37 -15.73 -42.37
CA SER A 317 74.08 -15.57 -43.80
C SER A 317 72.90 -14.62 -43.97
N GLY A 318 73.15 -13.45 -44.57
CA GLY A 318 72.13 -12.43 -44.86
C GLY A 318 72.34 -11.08 -44.17
N SER A 319 73.41 -10.89 -43.39
CA SER A 319 73.81 -9.55 -42.93
C SER A 319 74.76 -8.91 -43.96
N ASN A 320 74.18 -8.12 -44.87
CA ASN A 320 74.86 -6.95 -45.42
C ASN A 320 74.55 -5.76 -44.52
#